data_AF-A0A662HH54-F1
#
_entry.id   AF-A0A662HH54-F1
#
_cell.length_a   1.000
_cell.length_b   1.000
_cell.length_c   1.000
_cell.angle_alpha   90.00
_cell.angle_beta   90.00
_cell.angle_gamma   90.00
#
_symmetry.space_group_name_H-M   'P 1'
#
loop_
_entity.id
_entity.type
_entity.pdbx_description
1 polymer ?
#
loop_
_entity_poly.entity_id
_entity_poly.type
_entity_poly.pdbx_seq_one_letter_code
_entity_poly.pdbx_strand_id
1 'polypeptide(L)' 'FRPVFHIYRCIYCYLCVDVCPVKAIKPTREYENVALRKEDLVVR' A
#
# COMPACT_ATOMS: atom_id res chain seq x y z
N PHE A 1 -3.75 0.36 -16.27
CA PHE A 1 -3.55 1.33 -15.18
C PHE A 1 -2.95 0.57 -14.01
N ARG A 2 -1.65 0.74 -13.74
CA ARG A 2 -0.95 0.04 -12.66
C ARG A 2 -0.73 1.06 -11.52
N PRO A 3 -1.44 0.96 -10.40
CA PRO A 3 -1.34 1.93 -9.31
C PRO A 3 0.02 1.84 -8.63
N VAL A 4 0.60 2.99 -8.27
CA VAL A 4 1.84 3.07 -7.50
C VAL A 4 1.49 3.53 -6.09
N PHE A 5 1.83 2.72 -5.08
CA PHE A 5 1.57 3.01 -3.68
C PHE A 5 2.83 3.56 -3.01
N HIS A 6 2.73 4.80 -2.52
CA HIS A 6 3.74 5.43 -1.67
C HIS A 6 3.42 5.11 -0.21
N ILE A 7 3.92 3.98 0.30
CA ILE A 7 3.60 3.48 1.65
C ILE A 7 4.05 4.47 2.73
N TYR A 8 5.12 5.23 2.49
CA TYR A 8 5.57 6.31 3.38
C TYR A 8 4.59 7.50 3.50
N ARG A 9 3.52 7.56 2.69
CA ARG A 9 2.42 8.53 2.79
C ARG A 9 1.09 7.89 3.17
N CYS A 10 1.03 6.56 3.24
CA CYS A 10 -0.19 5.83 3.51
C CYS A 10 -0.55 5.97 4.98
N ILE A 11 -1.82 6.26 5.27
CA ILE A 11 -2.37 6.29 6.64
C ILE A 11 -3.06 4.98 7.01
N TYR A 12 -2.95 3.95 6.16
CA TYR A 12 -3.56 2.64 6.34
C TYR A 12 -5.08 2.70 6.60
N CYS A 13 -5.81 3.51 5.82
CA CYS A 13 -7.27 3.69 5.96
C CYS A 13 -8.14 2.65 5.25
N TYR A 14 -7.54 1.69 4.54
CA TYR A 14 -8.25 0.61 3.82
C TYR A 14 -9.13 1.05 2.64
N LEU A 15 -9.28 2.35 2.36
CA LEU A 15 -10.09 2.85 1.24
C LEU A 15 -9.71 2.21 -0.11
N CYS A 16 -8.42 2.01 -0.38
CA CYS A 16 -7.96 1.39 -1.62
C CYS A 16 -8.43 -0.07 -1.78
N VAL A 17 -8.60 -0.81 -0.69
CA VAL A 17 -9.13 -2.17 -0.68
C VAL A 17 -10.62 -2.14 -1.01
N ASP A 18 -11.37 -1.24 -0.37
CA ASP A 18 -12.83 -1.16 -0.48
C ASP A 18 -13.29 -0.71 -1.86
N VAL A 19 -12.59 0.27 -2.46
CA VAL A 19 -12.97 0.82 -3.77
C VAL A 19 -12.53 -0.05 -4.95
N CYS A 20 -11.69 -1.06 -4.73
CA CYS A 20 -11.13 -1.84 -5.83
C CYS A 20 -12.18 -2.80 -6.43
N PRO A 21 -12.63 -2.57 -7.68
CA PRO A 21 -13.75 -3.34 -8.25
C PRO A 21 -13.41 -4.81 -8.49
N VAL A 22 -12.12 -5.11 -8.70
CA VAL A 22 -11.61 -6.46 -8.99
C VAL A 22 -10.90 -7.09 -7.79
N LYS A 23 -10.91 -6.43 -6.62
CA LYS A 23 -10.28 -6.92 -5.38
C LYS A 23 -8.80 -7.31 -5.54
N ALA A 24 -8.06 -6.52 -6.32
CA ALA A 24 -6.64 -6.76 -6.58
C ALA A 24 -5.75 -6.50 -5.34
N ILE A 25 -6.22 -5.68 -4.41
CA ILE A 25 -5.49 -5.27 -3.20
C ILE A 25 -6.10 -6.01 -2.01
N LYS A 26 -5.25 -6.57 -1.13
CA LYS A 26 -5.68 -7.29 0.06
C LYS A 26 -5.03 -6.68 1.31
N PRO A 27 -5.76 -6.58 2.42
CA PRO A 27 -5.17 -6.20 3.69
C PRO A 27 -4.28 -7.31 4.22
N THR A 28 -3.22 -6.93 4.93
CA THR A 28 -2.32 -7.84 5.64
C THR A 28 -2.29 -7.47 7.12
N ARG A 29 -1.84 -8.42 7.95
CA ARG A 29 -1.55 -8.19 9.38
C ARG A 29 -0.07 -7.94 9.64
N GLU A 30 0.75 -7.94 8.59
CA GLU A 30 2.16 -7.56 8.65
C GLU A 30 2.28 -6.06 8.86
N TYR A 31 2.97 -5.65 9.92
CA TYR A 31 3.19 -4.25 10.30
C TYR A 31 4.67 -3.86 10.25
N GLU A 32 5.57 -4.82 10.06
CA GLU A 32 7.02 -4.61 10.07
C GLU A 32 7.50 -4.23 8.67
N ASN A 33 7.42 -2.94 8.35
CA ASN A 33 7.86 -2.40 7.06
C ASN A 33 8.81 -1.19 7.22
N VAL A 34 9.60 -1.16 8.29
CA VAL A 34 10.61 -0.11 8.49
C VAL A 34 11.65 -0.17 7.37
N ALA A 35 11.93 0.96 6.74
CA ALA A 35 12.95 1.10 5.72
C ALA A 35 13.76 2.38 5.91
N LEU A 36 14.99 2.39 5.40
CA LEU A 36 15.91 3.53 5.54
C LEU A 36 15.66 4.64 4.50
N ARG A 37 15.06 4.28 3.35
CA ARG A 37 14.83 5.20 2.24
C ARG A 37 13.38 5.13 1.79
N LYS A 38 12.87 6.24 1.24
CA LYS A 38 11.46 6.33 0.81
C LYS A 38 11.17 5.44 -0.39
N GLU A 39 12.16 5.23 -1.24
CA GLU A 39 12.06 4.44 -2.47
C GLU A 39 11.79 2.96 -2.15
N ASP A 40 12.31 2.48 -1.01
CA ASP A 40 12.09 1.12 -0.52
C ASP A 40 10.62 0.92 -0.04
N LEU A 41 9.87 2.02 0.14
CA LEU A 41 8.45 2.06 0.50
C LEU A 41 7.54 2.43 -0.68
N VAL A 42 8.00 2.23 -1.92
CA VAL A 42 7.19 2.44 -3.12
C VAL A 42 6.86 1.10 -3.77
N VAL A 43 5.58 0.72 -3.75
CA VAL A 43 5.08 -0.49 -4.41
C VAL A 43 4.51 -0.11 -5.78
N ARG A 44 4.91 -0.82 -6.82
CA ARG A 44 4.46 -0.60 -8.19
C ARG A 44 3.59 -1.73 -8.67
#